data_AF-A0A7W5M4B7-F1
#
_entry.id   AF-A0A7W5M4B7-F1
#
_cell.length_a   1.000
_cell.length_b   1.000
_cell.length_c   1.000
_cell.angle_alpha   90.00
_cell.angle_beta   90.00
_cell.angle_gamma   90.00
#
_symmetry.space_group_name_H-M   'P 1'
#
loop_
_entity.id
_entity.type
_entity.pdbx_description
1 polymer ?
#
loop_
_entity_poly.entity_id
_entity_poly.type
_entity_poly.pdbx_seq_one_letter_code
_entity_poly.pdbx_strand_id
1 'polypeptide(L)'
;MFSLPGLRERRPEAIKAVSKAREKLYLDELISSAKIDSGSVFRAIDRWGNVSRRALDPKAVNDIVKRRATLAGLNAGDFFAHGLRSGYLTEAANRGIPLPEAMEQSRHRSVQQASSYYNDAERKNGRAARLFV
;
A
#
# COMPACT_ATOMS: atom_id res chain seq x y z
N MET A 1 -22.92 -1.33 -27.49
CA MET A 1 -22.13 -0.17 -27.04
C MET A 1 -22.49 0.10 -25.58
N PHE A 2 -21.84 -0.61 -24.64
CA PHE A 2 -22.05 -0.38 -23.20
C PHE A 2 -20.81 0.34 -22.66
N SER A 3 -20.96 1.64 -22.42
CA SER A 3 -19.93 2.46 -21.80
C SER A 3 -19.81 2.07 -20.33
N LEU A 4 -18.66 1.52 -19.93
CA LEU A 4 -18.36 1.27 -18.52
C LEU A 4 -18.24 2.63 -17.80
N PRO A 5 -18.85 2.81 -16.61
CA PRO A 5 -18.71 4.04 -15.84
C PRO A 5 -17.23 4.30 -15.51
N GLY A 6 -16.79 5.55 -15.67
CA GLY A 6 -15.44 5.97 -15.32
C GLY A 6 -15.16 5.74 -13.83
N LEU A 7 -13.88 5.54 -13.48
CA LEU A 7 -13.42 5.27 -12.10
C LEU A 7 -13.91 6.29 -11.04
N ARG A 8 -14.39 7.47 -11.47
CA ARG A 8 -14.92 8.53 -10.61
C ARG A 8 -16.33 8.29 -10.07
N GLU A 9 -17.13 7.40 -10.67
CA GLU A 9 -18.54 7.20 -10.30
C GLU A 9 -18.84 5.93 -9.51
N ARG A 10 -17.84 5.08 -9.26
CA ARG A 10 -18.06 3.89 -8.42
C ARG A 10 -18.30 4.36 -6.98
N ARG A 11 -19.50 4.05 -6.45
CA ARG A 11 -19.84 4.26 -5.03
C ARG A 11 -18.66 3.81 -4.15
N PRO A 12 -18.29 4.57 -3.10
CA PRO A 12 -17.12 4.26 -2.26
C PRO A 12 -17.11 2.81 -1.77
N GLU A 13 -18.29 2.26 -1.49
CA GLU A 13 -18.50 0.87 -1.09
C GLU A 13 -18.18 -0.15 -2.19
N ALA A 14 -18.46 0.17 -3.46
CA ALA A 14 -18.13 -0.69 -4.60
C ALA A 14 -16.63 -0.69 -4.91
N ILE A 15 -15.95 0.46 -4.75
CA ILE A 15 -14.48 0.52 -4.83
C ILE A 15 -13.87 -0.28 -3.67
N LYS A 16 -14.39 -0.10 -2.45
CA LYS A 16 -13.94 -0.84 -1.25
C LYS A 16 -14.19 -2.34 -1.38
N ALA A 17 -15.34 -2.76 -1.91
CA ALA A 17 -15.70 -4.15 -2.15
C ALA A 17 -14.83 -4.78 -3.26
N VAL A 18 -14.61 -4.08 -4.37
CA VAL A 18 -13.73 -4.56 -5.45
C VAL A 18 -12.27 -4.60 -4.98
N SER A 19 -11.81 -3.62 -4.20
CA SER A 19 -10.45 -3.62 -3.63
C SER A 19 -10.26 -4.75 -2.62
N LYS A 20 -11.24 -4.95 -1.72
CA LYS A 20 -11.25 -6.03 -0.71
C LYS A 20 -11.39 -7.42 -1.34
N ALA A 21 -12.21 -7.55 -2.40
CA ALA A 21 -12.32 -8.76 -3.19
C ALA A 21 -11.05 -9.04 -3.98
N ARG A 22 -10.41 -8.02 -4.56
CA ARG A 22 -9.13 -8.15 -5.26
C ARG A 22 -7.98 -8.55 -4.33
N GLU A 23 -7.94 -8.00 -3.11
CA GLU A 23 -6.97 -8.42 -2.09
C GLU A 23 -7.19 -9.86 -1.63
N LYS A 24 -8.44 -10.24 -1.34
CA LYS A 24 -8.76 -11.60 -0.87
C LYS A 24 -8.56 -12.64 -1.98
N LEU A 25 -9.09 -12.40 -3.18
CA LEU A 25 -8.97 -13.34 -4.31
C LEU A 25 -7.51 -13.52 -4.73
N TYR A 26 -6.73 -12.44 -4.80
CA TYR A 26 -5.34 -12.53 -5.18
C TYR A 26 -4.49 -13.28 -4.15
N LEU A 27 -4.73 -13.07 -2.86
CA LEU A 27 -3.99 -13.76 -1.82
C LEU A 27 -4.38 -15.25 -1.73
N ASP A 28 -5.67 -15.56 -1.84
CA ASP A 28 -6.16 -16.94 -1.85
C ASP A 28 -5.63 -17.71 -3.08
N GLU A 29 -5.63 -17.08 -4.26
CA GLU A 29 -5.05 -17.63 -5.49
C GLU A 29 -3.53 -17.81 -5.38
N LEU A 30 -2.83 -16.85 -4.76
CA LEU A 30 -1.40 -16.97 -4.50
C LEU A 30 -1.08 -18.12 -3.54
N ILE A 31 -1.83 -18.27 -2.44
CA ILE A 31 -1.66 -19.36 -1.47
C ILE A 31 -1.93 -20.71 -2.14
N SER A 32 -3.00 -20.80 -2.93
CA SER A 32 -3.40 -22.01 -3.64
C SER A 32 -2.37 -22.41 -4.71
N SER A 33 -1.97 -21.47 -5.56
CA SER A 33 -0.99 -21.71 -6.65
C SER A 33 0.40 -22.09 -6.12
N ALA A 34 0.81 -21.50 -4.99
CA ALA A 34 2.07 -21.83 -4.32
C ALA A 34 1.99 -23.05 -3.38
N LYS A 35 0.82 -23.70 -3.26
CA LYS A 35 0.56 -24.85 -2.38
C LYS A 35 1.05 -24.61 -0.94
N ILE A 36 0.72 -23.45 -0.39
CA ILE A 36 1.13 -23.06 0.96
C ILE A 36 0.09 -23.57 1.96
N ASP A 37 0.39 -24.67 2.63
CA ASP A 37 -0.42 -25.20 3.75
C ASP A 37 -0.05 -24.59 5.12
N SER A 38 1.18 -24.09 5.26
CA SER A 38 1.74 -23.63 6.53
C SER A 38 2.99 -22.76 6.33
N GLY A 39 3.39 -22.02 7.37
CA GLY A 39 4.62 -21.21 7.37
C GLY A 39 4.47 -19.86 6.66
N SER A 40 5.56 -19.39 6.03
CA SER A 40 5.59 -18.05 5.42
C SER A 40 4.74 -17.98 4.14
N VAL A 41 3.90 -16.94 4.05
CA VAL A 41 3.05 -16.66 2.87
C VAL A 41 3.88 -16.07 1.72
N PHE A 42 4.80 -15.15 2.02
CA PHE A 42 5.76 -14.65 1.03
C PHE A 42 6.99 -15.55 1.02
N ARG A 43 7.21 -16.23 -0.11
CA ARG A 43 8.28 -17.21 -0.31
C ARG A 43 9.20 -16.77 -1.46
N ALA A 44 10.48 -17.13 -1.37
CA ALA A 44 11.41 -16.89 -2.46
C ALA A 44 11.06 -17.78 -3.68
N ILE A 45 11.19 -17.23 -4.88
CA ILE A 45 11.01 -17.97 -6.14
C ILE A 45 12.35 -17.99 -6.87
N ASP A 46 12.80 -19.16 -7.30
CA ASP A 46 14.04 -19.28 -8.08
C ASP A 46 13.84 -18.85 -9.54
N ARG A 47 14.93 -18.80 -10.31
CA ARG A 47 14.91 -18.38 -11.72
C ARG A 47 14.15 -19.34 -12.66
N TRP A 48 13.78 -20.53 -12.19
CA TRP A 48 13.00 -21.53 -12.92
C TRP A 48 11.54 -21.56 -12.51
N GLY A 49 11.13 -20.68 -11.57
CA GLY A 49 9.75 -20.55 -11.11
C GLY A 49 9.39 -21.44 -9.92
N ASN A 50 10.37 -22.13 -9.30
CA ASN A 50 10.07 -22.96 -8.14
C ASN A 50 9.91 -22.11 -6.87
N VAL A 51 8.84 -22.36 -6.13
CA VAL A 51 8.57 -21.72 -4.84
C VAL A 51 9.35 -22.41 -3.72
N SER A 52 10.25 -21.68 -3.07
CA SER A 52 11.03 -22.16 -1.93
C SER A 52 10.18 -22.30 -0.67
N ARG A 53 10.56 -23.20 0.25
CA ARG A 53 9.96 -23.25 1.59
C ARG A 53 10.41 -22.10 2.51
N ARG A 54 11.47 -21.38 2.13
CA ARG A 54 12.02 -20.27 2.93
C ARG A 54 11.19 -19.01 2.74
N ALA A 55 11.13 -18.22 3.80
CA ALA A 55 10.57 -16.87 3.75
C ALA A 55 11.30 -16.03 2.69
N LEU A 56 10.55 -15.11 2.08
CA LEU A 56 11.13 -14.08 1.22
C LEU A 56 12.09 -13.19 2.04
N ASP A 57 13.24 -12.88 1.46
CA ASP A 57 14.19 -11.98 2.08
C ASP A 57 13.58 -10.56 2.22
N PRO A 58 13.68 -9.91 3.40
CA PRO A 58 13.13 -8.56 3.59
C PRO A 58 13.65 -7.52 2.59
N LYS A 59 14.90 -7.65 2.13
CA LYS A 59 15.48 -6.79 1.08
C LYS A 59 14.79 -6.99 -0.26
N ALA A 60 14.41 -8.22 -0.58
CA ALA A 60 13.72 -8.54 -1.82
C ALA A 60 12.36 -7.81 -1.93
N VAL A 61 11.71 -7.50 -0.80
CA VAL A 61 10.48 -6.68 -0.81
C VAL A 61 10.75 -5.29 -1.39
N ASN A 62 11.87 -4.66 -1.01
CA ASN A 62 12.25 -3.35 -1.52
C ASN A 62 12.57 -3.41 -3.02
N ASP A 63 13.25 -4.47 -3.46
CA ASP A 63 13.58 -4.67 -4.87
C ASP A 63 12.32 -4.91 -5.71
N ILE A 64 11.34 -5.66 -5.19
CA ILE A 64 10.03 -5.85 -5.82
C ILE A 64 9.32 -4.49 -5.98
N VAL A 65 9.25 -3.68 -4.92
CA VAL A 65 8.60 -2.36 -4.95
C VAL A 65 9.25 -1.48 -6.01
N LYS A 66 10.58 -1.38 -6.02
CA LYS A 66 11.32 -0.58 -7.00
C LYS A 66 11.08 -1.06 -8.42
N ARG A 67 11.15 -2.37 -8.66
CA ARG A 67 10.87 -2.97 -9.98
C ARG A 67 9.44 -2.65 -10.44
N ARG A 68 8.46 -2.75 -9.55
CA ARG A 68 7.05 -2.42 -9.88
C ARG A 68 6.86 -0.93 -10.17
N ALA A 69 7.55 -0.06 -9.43
CA ALA A 69 7.55 1.38 -9.71
C ALA A 69 8.11 1.68 -11.11
N THR A 70 9.25 1.09 -11.48
CA THR A 70 9.82 1.23 -12.83
C THR A 70 8.86 0.74 -13.91
N LEU A 71 8.23 -0.43 -13.72
CA LEU A 71 7.25 -0.97 -14.68
C LEU A 71 6.00 -0.08 -14.82
N ALA A 72 5.66 0.69 -13.79
CA ALA A 72 4.57 1.66 -13.82
C ALA A 72 4.99 3.03 -14.41
N GLY A 73 6.24 3.17 -14.89
CA GLY A 73 6.77 4.44 -15.41
C GLY A 73 7.14 5.44 -14.32
N LEU A 74 7.30 4.99 -13.08
CA LEU A 74 7.67 5.83 -11.94
C LEU A 74 9.17 5.74 -11.65
N ASN A 75 9.73 6.80 -11.06
CA ASN A 75 11.12 6.81 -10.64
C ASN A 75 11.31 5.93 -9.40
N ALA A 76 12.01 4.80 -9.55
CA ALA A 76 12.26 3.85 -8.47
C ALA A 76 13.04 4.43 -7.27
N GLY A 77 13.78 5.53 -7.47
CA GLY A 77 14.48 6.23 -6.38
C GLY A 77 13.55 6.79 -5.31
N ASP A 78 12.29 7.01 -5.65
CA ASP A 78 11.29 7.61 -4.75
C ASP A 78 10.47 6.56 -3.98
N PHE A 79 10.67 5.26 -4.26
CA PHE A 79 9.87 4.18 -3.68
C PHE A 79 10.72 3.23 -2.83
N PHE A 80 10.27 3.04 -1.58
CA PHE A 80 10.90 2.15 -0.61
C PHE A 80 9.84 1.36 0.14
N ALA A 81 10.13 0.10 0.47
CA ALA A 81 9.20 -0.75 1.23
C ALA A 81 8.80 -0.11 2.58
N HIS A 82 9.77 0.47 3.30
CA HIS A 82 9.50 1.17 4.56
C HIS A 82 8.64 2.43 4.36
N GLY A 83 8.82 3.12 3.24
CA GLY A 83 8.06 4.32 2.86
C GLY A 83 6.57 4.06 2.61
N LEU A 84 6.17 2.80 2.37
CA LEU A 84 4.75 2.45 2.19
C LEU A 84 3.96 2.58 3.50
N ARG A 85 4.58 2.27 4.65
CA ARG A 85 3.90 2.35 5.95
C ARG A 85 3.74 3.79 6.42
N SER A 86 4.75 4.64 6.20
CA SER A 86 4.61 6.09 6.42
C SER A 86 3.67 6.73 5.40
N GLY A 87 3.73 6.29 4.14
CA GLY A 87 2.81 6.70 3.08
C GLY A 87 1.35 6.42 3.44
N TYR A 88 1.05 5.29 4.08
CA TYR A 88 -0.29 5.01 4.60
C TYR A 88 -0.76 6.09 5.60
N LEU A 89 0.07 6.52 6.55
CA LEU A 89 -0.30 7.58 7.49
C LEU A 89 -0.51 8.92 6.81
N THR A 90 0.36 9.28 5.85
CA THR A 90 0.20 10.50 5.05
C THR A 90 -1.10 10.47 4.24
N GLU A 91 -1.43 9.34 3.62
CA GLU A 91 -2.69 9.18 2.87
C GLU A 91 -3.92 9.17 3.78
N ALA A 92 -3.82 8.58 4.98
CA ALA A 92 -4.88 8.65 5.97
C ALA A 92 -5.14 10.10 6.42
N ALA A 93 -4.08 10.88 6.64
CA ALA A 93 -4.16 12.30 6.93
C ALA A 93 -4.81 13.09 5.79
N ASN A 94 -4.37 12.89 4.54
CA ASN A 94 -4.95 13.54 3.36
C ASN A 94 -6.45 13.26 3.18
N ARG A 95 -6.92 12.10 3.66
CA ARG A 95 -8.33 11.69 3.62
C ARG A 95 -9.12 12.10 4.86
N GLY A 96 -8.50 12.81 5.80
CA GLY A 96 -9.15 13.24 7.05
C GLY A 96 -9.48 12.10 8.01
N ILE A 97 -8.84 10.93 7.87
CA ILE A 97 -9.03 9.80 8.78
C ILE A 97 -8.42 10.18 10.14
N PRO A 98 -9.14 10.03 11.27
CA PRO A 98 -8.60 10.35 12.59
C PRO A 98 -7.30 9.59 12.90
N LEU A 99 -6.32 10.29 13.49
CA LEU A 99 -5.02 9.71 13.83
C LEU A 99 -5.13 8.42 14.67
N PRO A 100 -5.99 8.31 15.71
CA PRO A 100 -6.12 7.07 16.47
C PRO A 100 -6.53 5.86 15.61
N GLU A 101 -7.46 6.06 14.67
CA GLU A 101 -7.93 5.01 13.75
C GLU A 101 -6.81 4.56 12.80
N ALA A 102 -6.07 5.52 12.24
CA ALA A 102 -4.92 5.21 11.40
C ALA A 102 -3.77 4.53 12.17
N MET A 103 -3.59 4.89 13.45
CA MET A 103 -2.60 4.26 14.33
C MET A 103 -2.98 2.82 14.70
N GLU A 104 -4.26 2.54 14.91
CA GLU A 104 -4.76 1.18 15.17
C GLU A 104 -4.44 0.26 13.99
N GLN A 105 -4.78 0.68 12.77
CA GLN A 105 -4.49 -0.10 11.56
C GLN A 105 -2.99 -0.24 11.28
N SER A 106 -2.24 0.86 11.42
CA SER A 106 -0.80 0.87 11.14
C SER A 106 0.03 0.30 12.29
N ARG A 107 -0.55 0.03 13.46
CA ARG A 107 0.10 -0.41 14.71
C ARG A 107 1.26 0.48 15.17
N HIS A 108 1.16 1.79 14.97
CA HIS A 108 2.13 2.73 15.56
C HIS A 108 1.87 2.86 17.06
N ARG A 109 2.93 2.75 17.88
CA ARG A 109 2.82 2.89 19.34
C ARG A 109 3.01 4.34 19.80
N SER A 110 3.80 5.12 19.07
CA SER A 110 4.08 6.51 19.39
C SER A 110 3.15 7.42 18.62
N VAL A 111 2.30 8.16 19.35
CA VAL A 111 1.46 9.22 18.79
C VAL A 111 2.34 10.27 18.13
N GLN A 112 3.42 10.68 18.81
CA GLN A 112 4.28 11.76 18.36
C GLN A 112 4.97 11.46 17.01
N GLN A 113 5.40 10.21 16.81
CA GLN A 113 5.94 9.76 15.53
C GLN A 113 4.88 9.77 14.43
N ALA A 114 3.66 9.29 14.73
CA ALA A 114 2.58 9.22 13.76
C ALA A 114 2.01 10.61 13.41
N SER A 115 1.93 11.52 14.38
CA SER A 115 1.47 12.90 14.19
C SER A 115 2.36 13.70 13.24
N SER A 116 3.66 13.38 13.14
CA SER A 116 4.56 14.07 12.19
C SER A 116 4.04 13.96 10.75
N TYR A 117 3.51 12.81 10.35
CA TYR A 117 2.97 12.60 9.00
C TYR A 117 1.67 13.39 8.75
N TYR A 118 0.86 13.57 9.81
CA TYR A 118 -0.36 14.37 9.74
C TYR A 118 -0.06 15.86 9.65
N ASN A 119 0.92 16.35 10.42
CA ASN A 119 1.34 17.75 10.41
C ASN A 119 1.90 18.15 9.04
N ASP A 120 2.66 17.27 8.38
CA ASP A 120 3.19 17.52 7.04
C ASP A 120 2.09 17.55 5.97
N ALA A 121 1.07 16.71 6.08
CA ALA A 121 -0.09 16.72 5.20
C ALA A 121 -0.92 18.00 5.37
N GLU A 122 -1.22 18.39 6.61
CA GLU A 122 -1.91 19.64 6.95
C GLU A 122 -1.13 20.87 6.48
N ARG A 123 0.20 20.87 6.61
CA ARG A 123 1.04 21.98 6.11
C ARG A 123 0.97 22.12 4.60
N LYS A 124 0.96 21.00 3.85
CA LYS A 124 0.82 21.01 2.38
C LYS A 124 -0.56 21.50 1.94
N ASN A 125 -1.62 21.20 2.70
CA ASN A 125 -3.01 21.56 2.36
C ASN A 125 -3.53 22.81 3.11
N GLY A 126 -2.68 23.44 3.92
CA GLY A 126 -3.06 24.50 4.85
C GLY A 126 -3.32 25.85 4.18
N ARG A 127 -4.07 26.73 4.85
CA ARG A 127 -4.37 28.10 4.36
C ARG A 127 -3.10 28.91 4.05
N ALA A 128 -2.01 28.67 4.78
CA ALA A 128 -0.72 29.35 4.54
C ALA A 128 -0.07 28.98 3.19
N ALA A 129 -0.25 27.74 2.70
CA ALA A 129 0.23 27.34 1.38
C ALA A 129 -0.56 27.98 0.23
N ARG A 130 -1.76 28.51 0.52
CA ARG A 130 -2.64 29.22 -0.43
C ARG A 130 -2.52 30.74 -0.39
N LEU A 131 -1.55 31.28 0.35
CA LEU A 131 -1.31 32.74 0.44
C LEU A 131 -0.47 33.29 -0.73
N PHE A 132 0.09 32.44 -1.59
CA PHE A 132 0.93 32.84 -2.73
C PHE A 132 0.31 32.50 -4.10
N VAL A 133 -1.02 32.45 -4.21
CA VAL A 133 -1.75 32.39 -5.49
C VAL A 133 -2.45 33.71 -5.73
#